data_AF-A0A7T5EI58-F1
#
_entry.id   AF-A0A7T5EI58-F1
#
_cell.length_a   1.000
_cell.length_b   1.000
_cell.length_c   1.000
_cell.angle_alpha   90.00
_cell.angle_beta   90.00
_cell.angle_gamma   90.00
#
_symmetry.space_group_name_H-M   'P 1'
#
loop_
_entity.id
_entity.type
_entity.pdbx_description
1 polymer ?
#
loop_
_entity_poly.entity_id
_entity_poly.type
_entity_poly.pdbx_seq_one_letter_code
_entity_poly.pdbx_strand_id
1 'polypeptide(L)'
;MSRRRRRPLVPGAQAGLDRLKAQVAGVREPDEAKYEIAQELEVPLQKGYNGQLTSHDAGRIGGHLGGHMVKELVRMAMEQLPRK
;
A
#
# COMPACT_ATOMS: atom_id res chain seq x y z
N MET A 1 7.29 7.78 10.90
CA MET A 1 5.88 8.03 10.52
C MET A 1 4.98 7.02 11.20
N SER A 2 4.20 7.48 12.18
CA SER A 2 3.28 6.68 12.99
C SER A 2 2.25 5.95 12.11
N ARG A 3 1.97 4.68 12.43
CA ARG A 3 0.81 3.93 11.93
C ARG A 3 -0.44 4.69 12.39
N ARG A 4 -0.85 5.74 11.65
CA ARG A 4 -2.20 6.30 11.78
C ARG A 4 -3.15 5.13 11.71
N ARG A 5 -4.07 5.04 12.67
CA ARG A 5 -5.07 3.98 12.77
C ARG A 5 -5.95 3.99 11.51
N ARG A 6 -5.49 3.35 10.45
CA ARG A 6 -6.27 3.15 9.22
C ARG A 6 -7.39 2.19 9.62
N ARG A 7 -8.64 2.63 9.48
CA ARG A 7 -9.82 1.80 9.73
C ARG A 7 -10.34 1.34 8.37
N PRO A 8 -10.26 0.05 8.04
CA PRO A 8 -10.87 -0.48 6.84
C PRO A 8 -12.38 -0.22 6.84
N LEU A 9 -12.98 -0.09 5.65
CA LEU A 9 -14.43 0.06 5.49
C LEU A 9 -15.17 -1.15 6.07
N VAL A 10 -14.64 -2.36 5.87
CA VAL A 10 -15.17 -3.60 6.42
C VAL A 10 -14.43 -3.92 7.72
N PRO A 11 -15.12 -3.95 8.88
CA PRO A 11 -14.51 -4.36 10.15
C PRO A 11 -13.85 -5.74 10.04
N GLY A 12 -12.66 -5.91 10.61
CA GLY A 12 -11.92 -7.18 10.58
C GLY A 12 -11.10 -7.42 9.30
N ALA A 13 -11.28 -6.64 8.23
CA ALA A 13 -10.53 -6.82 6.97
C ALA A 13 -9.04 -6.46 7.05
N GLN A 14 -8.57 -5.95 8.20
CA GLN A 14 -7.19 -5.46 8.39
C GLN A 14 -6.14 -6.49 7.99
N ALA A 15 -6.26 -7.72 8.48
CA ALA A 15 -5.29 -8.78 8.21
C ALA A 15 -5.22 -9.14 6.71
N GLY A 16 -6.36 -9.14 6.01
CA GLY A 16 -6.41 -9.39 4.57
C GLY A 16 -5.77 -8.24 3.77
N LEU A 17 -6.06 -7.00 4.14
CA LEU A 17 -5.45 -5.82 3.50
C LEU A 17 -3.94 -5.73 3.74
N ASP A 18 -3.47 -6.15 4.91
CA ASP A 18 -2.03 -6.20 5.19
C ASP A 18 -1.33 -7.28 4.36
N ARG A 19 -1.92 -8.47 4.20
CA ARG A 19 -1.40 -9.49 3.28
C ARG A 19 -1.36 -9.00 1.84
N LEU A 20 -2.45 -8.37 1.38
CA LEU A 20 -2.50 -7.82 0.02
C LEU A 20 -1.44 -6.73 -0.18
N LYS A 21 -1.24 -5.85 0.80
CA LYS A 21 -0.21 -4.81 0.74
C LYS A 21 1.19 -5.41 0.60
N ALA A 22 1.49 -6.45 1.36
CA ALA A 22 2.76 -7.15 1.30
C ALA A 22 2.95 -7.81 -0.08
N GLN A 23 1.93 -8.49 -0.60
CA GLN A 23 1.94 -9.10 -1.93
C GLN A 23 2.14 -8.08 -3.06
N VAL A 24 1.39 -6.98 -3.05
CA VAL A 24 1.45 -5.94 -4.09
C VAL A 24 2.84 -5.29 -4.13
N ALA A 25 3.48 -5.10 -2.98
CA ALA A 25 4.81 -4.52 -2.90
C ALA A 25 5.94 -5.57 -2.96
N GLY A 26 5.64 -6.87 -3.14
CA GLY A 26 6.67 -7.91 -3.20
C GLY A 26 7.46 -8.15 -1.91
N VAL A 27 6.97 -7.69 -0.76
CA VAL A 27 7.65 -7.79 0.54
C VAL A 27 7.02 -8.86 1.43
N ARG A 28 7.77 -9.31 2.44
CA ARG A 28 7.24 -10.23 3.47
C ARG A 28 6.36 -9.51 4.48
N GLU A 29 6.83 -8.35 4.95
CA GLU A 29 6.16 -7.58 5.99
C GLU A 29 5.44 -6.35 5.40
N PRO A 30 4.16 -6.13 5.73
CA PRO A 30 3.37 -5.03 5.15
C PRO A 30 3.92 -3.62 5.48
N ASP A 31 4.74 -3.50 6.53
CA ASP A 31 5.37 -2.24 6.92
C ASP A 31 6.56 -1.86 6.03
N GLU A 32 7.14 -2.84 5.33
CA GLU A 32 8.27 -2.67 4.42
C GLU A 32 7.83 -2.16 3.04
N ALA A 33 6.56 -2.40 2.68
CA ALA A 33 6.00 -2.08 1.36
C ALA A 33 6.29 -0.65 0.89
N LYS A 34 6.18 0.33 1.79
CA LYS A 34 6.44 1.75 1.44
C LYS A 34 7.90 2.05 1.12
N TYR A 35 8.84 1.28 1.68
CA TYR A 35 10.26 1.46 1.44
C TYR A 35 10.65 0.81 0.11
N GLU A 36 10.10 -0.38 -0.18
CA GLU A 36 10.28 -1.05 -1.47
C GLU A 36 9.78 -0.17 -2.63
N ILE A 37 8.52 0.29 -2.55
CA ILE A 37 7.95 1.18 -3.57
C ILE A 37 8.71 2.51 -3.66
N ALA A 38 9.27 3.01 -2.56
CA ALA A 38 10.10 4.21 -2.61
C ALA A 38 11.43 3.96 -3.34
N GLN A 39 12.05 2.78 -3.16
CA GLN A 39 13.24 2.38 -3.90
C GLN A 39 12.96 2.24 -5.39
N GLU A 40 11.85 1.59 -5.76
CA GLU A 40 11.41 1.47 -7.16
C GLU A 40 11.16 2.83 -7.84
N LEU A 41 10.63 3.80 -7.09
CA LEU A 41 10.33 5.15 -7.61
C LEU A 41 11.49 6.14 -7.46
N GLU A 42 12.66 5.68 -7.02
CA GLU A 42 13.86 6.49 -6.74
C GLU A 42 13.57 7.67 -5.78
N VAL A 43 12.68 7.46 -4.82
CA VAL A 43 12.32 8.44 -3.80
C VAL A 43 13.12 8.18 -2.52
N PRO A 44 13.81 9.17 -1.95
CA PRO A 44 14.63 9.00 -0.75
C PRO A 44 13.77 8.92 0.53
N LEU A 45 13.05 7.82 0.70
CA LEU A 45 12.30 7.51 1.92
C LEU A 45 13.15 6.64 2.86
N GLN A 46 13.40 7.14 4.06
CA GLN A 46 14.20 6.45 5.07
C GLN A 46 13.44 6.14 6.36
N LYS A 47 13.97 5.21 7.16
CA LYS A 47 13.49 4.99 8.53
C LYS A 47 13.88 6.20 9.38
N GLY A 48 12.91 6.81 10.06
CA GLY A 48 13.13 8.01 10.88
C GLY A 48 12.64 9.30 10.24
N TYR A 49 13.50 10.33 10.23
CA TYR A 49 13.17 11.67 9.77
C TYR A 49 13.21 11.78 8.24
N ASN A 50 12.16 12.34 7.65
CA ASN A 50 12.00 12.54 6.21
C ASN A 50 11.59 14.00 5.92
N GLY A 51 12.19 14.96 6.62
CA GLY A 51 11.79 16.37 6.48
C GLY A 51 12.06 16.97 5.10
N GLN A 52 13.04 16.42 4.38
CA GLN A 52 13.30 16.79 2.98
C GLN A 52 12.37 16.10 1.96
N LEU A 53 11.56 15.13 2.39
CA LEU A 53 10.66 14.42 1.48
C LEU A 53 9.51 15.32 1.09
N THR A 54 9.37 15.60 -0.21
CA THR A 54 8.29 16.46 -0.69
C THR A 54 6.94 15.77 -0.54
N SER A 55 5.88 16.56 -0.37
CA SER A 55 4.50 16.03 -0.35
C SER A 55 4.15 15.30 -1.65
N HIS A 56 4.71 15.77 -2.77
CA HIS A 56 4.56 15.11 -4.07
C HIS A 56 5.16 13.70 -4.04
N ASP A 57 6.38 13.54 -3.55
CA ASP A 57 7.05 12.23 -3.50
C ASP A 57 6.39 11.26 -2.53
N ALA A 58 5.99 11.76 -1.35
CA ALA A 58 5.16 10.98 -0.43
C ALA A 58 3.83 10.53 -1.09
N GLY A 59 3.23 11.41 -1.88
CA GLY A 59 2.05 11.14 -2.68
C GLY A 59 2.30 10.08 -3.76
N ARG A 60 3.42 10.13 -4.47
CA ARG A 60 3.82 9.14 -5.48
C ARG A 60 3.92 7.74 -4.88
N ILE A 61 4.63 7.60 -3.75
CA ILE A 61 4.78 6.30 -3.05
C ILE A 61 3.40 5.77 -2.61
N GLY A 62 2.60 6.62 -1.96
CA GLY A 62 1.29 6.23 -1.44
C GLY A 62 0.29 5.90 -2.54
N GLY A 63 0.29 6.68 -3.63
CA GLY A 63 -0.57 6.50 -4.79
C GLY A 63 -0.22 5.26 -5.59
N HIS A 64 1.07 4.98 -5.78
CA HIS A 64 1.52 3.75 -6.44
C HIS A 64 1.09 2.51 -5.65
N LEU A 65 1.44 2.43 -4.37
CA LEU A 65 1.04 1.30 -3.53
C LEU A 65 -0.49 1.15 -3.41
N GLY A 66 -1.18 2.25 -3.05
CA GLY A 66 -2.62 2.25 -2.84
C GLY A 66 -3.43 2.00 -4.11
N GLY A 67 -3.00 2.57 -5.25
CA GLY A 67 -3.64 2.38 -6.54
C GLY A 67 -3.55 0.92 -7.00
N HIS A 68 -2.38 0.30 -6.87
CA HIS A 68 -2.20 -1.11 -7.19
C HIS A 68 -3.04 -2.03 -6.28
N MET A 69 -3.11 -1.72 -4.97
CA MET A 69 -3.98 -2.45 -4.05
C MET A 69 -5.46 -2.37 -4.47
N VAL A 70 -5.97 -1.18 -4.82
CA VAL A 70 -7.36 -1.02 -5.26
C VAL A 70 -7.61 -1.76 -6.57
N LYS A 71 -6.68 -1.69 -7.52
CA LYS A 71 -6.76 -2.43 -8.79
C LYS A 71 -6.89 -3.94 -8.55
N GLU A 72 -6.08 -4.50 -7.66
CA GLU A 72 -6.15 -5.92 -7.31
C GLU A 72 -7.44 -6.29 -6.57
N LEU A 73 -7.93 -5.43 -5.66
CA LEU A 73 -9.23 -5.63 -4.99
C LEU A 73 -10.38 -5.69 -6.00
N VAL A 74 -10.40 -4.78 -6.96
CA VAL A 74 -11.42 -4.76 -8.01
C VAL A 74 -11.32 -6.00 -8.90
N ARG A 75 -10.10 -6.42 -9.28
CA ARG A 75 -9.88 -7.65 -10.05
C ARG A 75 -10.45 -8.88 -9.32
N MET A 76 -10.09 -9.07 -8.05
CA MET A 76 -10.59 -10.20 -7.24
C MET A 76 -12.12 -10.16 -7.09
N ALA A 77 -12.70 -8.98 -6.91
CA ALA A 77 -14.16 -8.84 -6.83
C ALA A 77 -14.82 -9.23 -8.15
N MET A 78 -14.29 -8.77 -9.30
CA MET A 78 -14.81 -9.12 -10.63
C MET A 78 -14.75 -10.63 -10.91
N GLU A 79 -13.71 -11.33 -10.44
CA GLU A 79 -13.58 -12.78 -10.57
C GLU A 79 -14.60 -13.56 -9.74
N GLN A 80 -15.02 -13.00 -8.61
CA GLN A 80 -16.00 -13.61 -7.71
C GLN A 80 -17.45 -13.26 -8.06
N LEU A 81 -17.67 -12.26 -8.91
CA LEU A 81 -19.01 -11.95 -9.39
C LEU A 81 -19.54 -13.10 -10.26
N PRO A 82 -20.75 -13.61 -9.98
CA PRO A 82 -21.34 -14.64 -10.82
C PRO A 82 -21.49 -14.09 -12.24
N ARG A 83 -20.92 -14.80 -13.21
CA ARG A 83 -21.21 -14.53 -14.62
C ARG A 83 -22.69 -14.80 -14.82
N LYS A 84 -23.44 -13.75 -15.16
CA LYS A 84 -24.83 -13.87 -15.60
C LYS A 84 -24.92 -14.66 -16.90
#